data_AF-A0A645FWN6-F1
#
_entry.id   AF-A0A645FWN6-F1
#
_cell.length_a   1.000
_cell.length_b   1.000
_cell.length_c   1.000
_cell.angle_alpha   90.00
_cell.angle_beta   90.00
_cell.angle_gamma   90.00
#
_symmetry.space_group_name_H-M   'P 1'
#
loop_
_entity.id
_entity.type
_entity.pdbx_description
1 polymer ?
#
loop_
_entity_poly.entity_id
_entity_poly.type
_entity_poly.pdbx_seq_one_letter_code
_entity_poly.pdbx_strand_id
1 'polypeptide(L)' 'MNRTLMPEVETVFLTPSDRYQFISSTFVREIATLNGDVDKFVSKGVHERLMLKVGRKV' A
#
# COMPACT_ATOMS: atom_id res chain seq x y z
N MET A 1 -21.53 -10.74 -2.43
CA MET A 1 -21.87 -9.40 -2.95
C MET A 1 -21.54 -9.28 -4.44
N ASN A 2 -20.26 -9.27 -4.84
CA ASN A 2 -19.88 -9.08 -6.26
C ASN A 2 -20.47 -10.13 -7.21
N ARG A 3 -20.52 -11.41 -6.80
CA ARG A 3 -21.20 -12.49 -7.55
C ARG A 3 -22.67 -12.20 -7.89
N THR A 4 -23.38 -11.49 -7.01
CA THR A 4 -24.80 -11.14 -7.19
C THR A 4 -24.95 -9.88 -8.04
N LEU A 5 -24.01 -8.95 -7.92
CA LEU A 5 -24.06 -7.65 -8.61
C LEU A 5 -23.52 -7.74 -10.05
N MET A 6 -22.54 -8.61 -10.32
CA MET A 6 -21.89 -8.81 -11.62
C MET A 6 -21.60 -10.31 -11.84
N PRO A 7 -22.60 -11.11 -12.23
CA PRO A 7 -22.47 -12.57 -12.37
C PRO A 7 -21.43 -13.04 -13.40
N GLU A 8 -21.13 -12.20 -14.39
CA GLU A 8 -20.18 -12.46 -15.47
C GLU A 8 -18.71 -12.25 -15.07
N VAL A 9 -18.45 -11.67 -13.90
CA VAL A 9 -17.08 -11.40 -13.41
C VAL A 9 -16.68 -12.45 -12.38
N GLU A 10 -15.49 -13.03 -12.56
CA GLU A 10 -14.86 -13.93 -11.60
C GLU A 10 -13.74 -13.21 -10.84
N THR A 11 -13.73 -13.35 -9.51
CA THR A 11 -12.65 -12.82 -8.67
C THR A 11 -11.58 -13.89 -8.46
N VAL A 12 -10.38 -13.64 -8.95
CA VAL A 12 -9.21 -14.50 -8.70
C VAL A 12 -8.39 -13.93 -7.55
N PHE A 13 -7.99 -14.80 -6.61
CA PHE A 13 -7.14 -14.44 -5.48
C PHE A 13 -5.71 -14.87 -5.74
N LEU A 14 -4.75 -13.99 -5.41
CA LEU A 14 -3.32 -14.26 -5.50
C LEU A 14 -2.69 -14.00 -4.14
N THR A 15 -1.86 -14.94 -3.69
CA THR A 15 -1.04 -14.77 -2.49
C THR A 15 0.17 -13.89 -2.82
N PRO A 16 0.47 -12.86 -2.01
CA PRO A 16 1.70 -12.10 -2.19
C PRO A 16 2.92 -12.99 -1.93
N SER A 17 4.07 -12.66 -2.52
CA SER A 17 5.33 -13.30 -2.15
C SER A 17 5.72 -12.96 -0.70
N ASP A 18 6.47 -13.83 -0.02
CA ASP A 18 6.89 -13.70 1.37
C ASP A 18 7.43 -12.30 1.74
N ARG A 19 8.22 -11.69 0.84
CA ARG A 19 8.79 -10.34 1.02
C ARG A 19 7.75 -9.25 1.25
N TYR A 20 6.54 -9.41 0.72
CA TYR A 20 5.49 -8.38 0.71
C TYR A 20 4.27 -8.77 1.56
N GLN A 21 4.25 -9.98 2.14
CA GLN A 21 3.08 -10.50 2.86
C GLN A 21 2.67 -9.64 4.07
N PHE A 22 3.60 -8.91 4.67
CA PHE A 22 3.36 -8.05 5.84
C PHE A 22 3.07 -6.58 5.49
N ILE A 23 3.13 -6.19 4.21
CA ILE A 23 2.95 -4.79 3.81
C ILE A 23 1.46 -4.46 3.74
N SER A 24 1.04 -3.41 4.46
CA SER A 24 -0.29 -2.80 4.30
C SER A 24 -0.17 -1.29 4.15
N SER A 25 -1.06 -0.69 3.35
CA SER A 25 -1.06 0.76 3.14
C SER A 25 -1.33 1.55 4.42
N THR A 26 -2.09 0.98 5.36
CA THR A 26 -2.32 1.60 6.68
C THR A 26 -1.03 1.64 7.47
N PHE A 27 -0.31 0.52 7.56
CA PHE A 27 0.93 0.44 8.32
C PHE A 27 2.02 1.34 7.74
N VAL A 28 2.18 1.36 6.41
CA VAL A 28 3.15 2.26 5.75
C VAL A 28 2.85 3.73 6.04
N ARG A 29 1.58 4.15 5.99
CA ARG A 29 1.20 5.54 6.31
C ARG A 29 1.45 5.89 7.77
N GLU A 30 1.23 4.95 8.69
CA GLU A 30 1.48 5.14 10.12
C GLU A 30 2.98 5.34 10.40
N ILE A 31 3.84 4.47 9.87
CA ILE A 31 5.31 4.62 9.96
C ILE A 31 5.74 5.98 9.41
N ALA A 32 5.24 6.34 8.22
CA ALA A 32 5.52 7.63 7.60
C ALA A 32 5.01 8.80 8.44
N THR A 33 3.93 8.65 9.20
CA THR A 33 3.43 9.71 10.09
C THR A 33 4.30 9.84 11.35
N LEU A 34 4.84 8.73 11.86
CA LEU A 34 5.65 8.63 13.07
C LEU A 34 7.17 8.78 12.85
N ASN A 35 7.59 9.47 11.80
CA ASN A 35 9.01 9.74 11.50
C ASN A 35 9.86 8.52 11.15
N GLY A 36 9.24 7.40 10.77
CA GLY A 36 9.95 6.24 10.23
C GLY A 36 10.23 6.31 8.73
N ASP A 37 11.25 5.57 8.30
CA ASP A 37 11.60 5.36 6.89
C ASP A 37 10.71 4.28 6.25
N VAL A 38 10.24 4.55 5.04
CA VAL A 38 9.35 3.66 4.28
C VAL A 38 9.79 3.43 2.83
N ASP A 39 10.97 3.91 2.42
CA ASP A 39 11.46 3.81 1.03
C ASP A 39 11.49 2.36 0.53
N LYS A 40 11.77 1.40 1.41
CA LYS A 40 11.80 -0.04 1.08
C LYS A 40 10.43 -0.69 0.85
N PHE A 41 9.34 -0.03 1.25
CA PHE A 41 7.99 -0.59 1.20
C PHE A 41 7.15 -0.05 0.03
N VAL A 42 7.61 1.01 -0.64
CA VAL A 42 6.86 1.68 -1.71
C VAL A 42 7.78 2.03 -2.87
N SER A 43 7.21 2.26 -4.05
CA SER A 43 7.98 2.80 -5.17
C SER A 43 8.35 4.27 -4.93
N LYS A 44 9.42 4.74 -5.58
CA LYS A 44 9.90 6.12 -5.49
C LYS A 44 8.80 7.17 -5.69
N GLY A 45 7.95 7.00 -6.71
CA GLY A 45 6.86 7.95 -7.00
C GLY A 45 5.76 7.99 -5.94
N VAL A 46 5.58 6.91 -5.17
CA VAL A 46 4.69 6.87 -3.99
C VAL A 46 5.39 7.46 -2.77
N HIS A 47 6.67 7.16 -2.56
CA HIS A 47 7.46 7.73 -1.47
C HIS A 47 7.44 9.27 -1.52
N GLU A 48 7.74 9.87 -2.67
CA GLU A 48 7.72 11.33 -2.86
C GLU A 48 6.37 11.95 -2.50
N ARG A 49 5.27 11.36 -3.00
CA ARG A 49 3.90 11.82 -2.71
C ARG A 49 3.52 11.63 -1.25
N LEU A 50 3.98 10.54 -0.64
CA LEU A 50 3.72 10.24 0.76
C LEU A 50 4.42 11.23 1.68
N MET A 51 5.69 11.55 1.42
CA MET A 51 6.45 12.55 2.18
C MET A 51 5.83 13.94 2.07
N LEU A 52 5.44 14.36 0.86
CA LEU A 52 4.68 15.61 0.67
C LEU A 52 3.38 15.62 1.47
N LYS A 53 2.64 14.50 1.49
CA LYS A 53 1.36 14.39 2.21
C LYS A 53 1.52 14.48 3.73
N VAL A 54 2.60 13.92 4.29
CA VAL A 54 2.86 13.98 5.75
C VAL A 54 3.64 15.22 6.18
N GLY A 55 3.85 16.18 5.26
CA GLY A 55 4.54 17.44 5.56
C GLY A 55 6.06 17.31 5.75
N ARG A 56 6.69 16.27 5.18
CA ARG A 56 8.15 16.12 5.15
C ARG A 56 8.74 16.62 3.84
N LYS A 57 9.85 17.35 3.92
CA LYS A 57 10.69 17.64 2.76
C LYS A 57 11.41 16.35 2.36
N VAL A 58 11.30 16.00 1.07
CA VAL A 58 12.08 14.93 0.42
C VAL A 58 13.51 15.40 0.26
#